data_AF-A0A7C2QIB2-F1
#
_entry.id   AF-A0A7C2QIB2-F1
#
_cell.length_a   1.000
_cell.length_b   1.000
_cell.length_c   1.000
_cell.angle_alpha   90.00
_cell.angle_beta   90.00
_cell.angle_gamma   90.00
#
_symmetry.space_group_name_H-M   'P 1'
#
loop_
_entity.id
_entity.type
_entity.pdbx_description
1 polymer ?
#
loop_
_entity_poly.entity_id
_entity_poly.type
_entity_poly.pdbx_seq_one_letter_code
_entity_poly.pdbx_strand_id
1 'polypeptide(L)'
;LQQDAVRALERFSEQGEVFDVIFFDPPYASTLYDQVLESLARRPWVLAPDGVLVVMHHAKRALEPRYGELERVRQVRQGENVLSFYVRRPLPTPERCGEAEEREPAFALVGSAVE
;
A
#
# COMPACT_ATOMS: atom_id res chain seq x y z
N LEU A 1 13.28 -15.75 12.70
CA LEU A 1 12.85 -14.59 13.50
C LEU A 1 11.41 -14.29 13.14
N GLN A 2 10.46 -14.76 13.94
CA GLN A 2 9.04 -14.42 13.76
C GLN A 2 8.81 -13.15 14.60
N GLN A 3 8.90 -11.99 13.95
CA GLN A 3 8.70 -10.68 14.59
C GLN A 3 7.25 -10.23 14.32
N ASP A 4 6.63 -9.58 15.29
CA ASP A 4 5.38 -8.85 15.09
C ASP A 4 5.54 -7.84 13.95
N ALA A 5 4.70 -7.93 12.92
CA ALA A 5 4.79 -7.09 11.72
C ALA A 5 4.75 -5.58 12.04
N VAL A 6 3.93 -5.19 13.03
CA VAL A 6 3.84 -3.80 13.51
C VAL A 6 5.18 -3.35 14.12
N ARG A 7 5.80 -4.18 14.95
CA ARG A 7 7.10 -3.88 15.57
C ARG A 7 8.22 -3.82 14.53
N ALA A 8 8.17 -4.66 13.49
CA ALA A 8 9.12 -4.59 12.39
C ALA A 8 8.99 -3.26 11.61
N LEU A 9 7.76 -2.85 11.29
CA LEU A 9 7.48 -1.57 10.64
C LEU A 9 7.97 -0.36 11.45
N GLU A 10 7.80 -0.40 12.77
CA GLU A 10 8.33 0.63 13.67
C GLU A 10 9.85 0.73 13.59
N ARG A 11 10.55 -0.41 13.63
CA ARG A 11 12.01 -0.43 13.54
C ARG A 11 12.53 0.07 12.19
N PHE A 12 11.90 -0.35 11.09
CA PHE A 12 12.28 0.13 9.75
C PHE A 12 12.07 1.63 9.62
N SER A 13 10.96 2.13 10.15
CA SER A 13 10.68 3.56 10.25
C SER A 13 11.75 4.30 11.06
N GLU A 14 12.16 3.79 12.23
CA GLU A 14 13.21 4.38 13.07
C GLU A 14 14.59 4.37 12.40
N GLN A 15 14.84 3.35 11.56
CA GLN A 15 16.10 3.20 10.82
C GLN A 15 16.12 4.01 9.51
N GLY A 16 15.00 4.62 9.12
CA GLY A 16 14.89 5.35 7.86
C GLY A 16 14.90 4.44 6.63
N GLU A 17 14.57 3.15 6.80
CA GLU A 17 14.50 2.19 5.71
C GLU A 17 13.24 2.46 4.87
N VAL A 18 13.42 2.46 3.55
CA VAL A 18 12.36 2.71 2.58
C VAL A 18 12.30 1.52 1.63
N PHE A 19 11.09 1.01 1.39
CA PHE A 19 10.87 -0.14 0.52
C PHE A 19 10.07 0.25 -0.72
N ASP A 20 10.51 -0.23 -1.88
CA ASP A 20 9.75 -0.09 -3.13
C ASP A 20 8.54 -1.04 -3.17
N VAL A 21 8.66 -2.21 -2.52
CA VAL A 21 7.60 -3.23 -2.52
C VAL A 21 7.45 -3.82 -1.12
N ILE A 22 6.22 -3.77 -0.60
CA ILE A 22 5.85 -4.40 0.68
C ILE A 22 4.80 -5.47 0.40
N PHE A 23 5.08 -6.72 0.74
CA PHE A 23 4.08 -7.80 0.72
C PHE A 23 3.53 -8.03 2.12
N PHE A 24 2.21 -7.99 2.25
CA PHE A 24 1.51 -8.22 3.51
C PHE A 24 0.51 -9.37 3.37
N ASP A 25 0.93 -10.53 3.87
CA ASP A 25 0.13 -11.75 3.95
C ASP A 25 -0.02 -12.18 5.42
N PRO A 26 -0.95 -11.60 6.19
CA PRO A 26 -1.18 -12.01 7.56
C PRO A 26 -1.95 -13.34 7.60
N PRO A 27 -1.74 -14.17 8.65
CA PRO A 27 -2.54 -15.37 8.85
C PRO A 27 -4.03 -15.03 8.94
N TYR A 28 -4.85 -15.77 8.18
CA TYR A 28 -6.28 -15.53 8.03
C TYR A 28 -6.99 -15.45 9.39
N ALA A 29 -7.88 -14.45 9.53
CA ALA A 29 -8.71 -14.11 10.70
C ALA A 29 -8.13 -13.16 11.76
N SER A 30 -7.02 -12.46 11.51
CA SER A 30 -6.47 -11.54 12.51
C SER A 30 -6.98 -10.09 12.38
N THR A 31 -7.08 -9.37 13.49
CA THR A 31 -7.24 -7.90 13.57
C THR A 31 -5.98 -7.16 13.09
N LEU A 32 -4.96 -7.90 12.65
CA LEU A 32 -3.70 -7.38 12.14
C LEU A 32 -3.84 -6.58 10.85
N TYR A 33 -4.88 -6.82 10.03
CA TYR A 33 -5.05 -6.08 8.78
C TYR A 33 -5.18 -4.59 9.03
N ASP A 34 -6.14 -4.20 9.86
CA ASP A 34 -6.42 -2.80 10.18
C ASP A 34 -5.22 -2.19 10.92
N GLN A 35 -4.65 -2.90 11.90
CA GLN A 35 -3.50 -2.42 12.66
C GLN A 35 -2.25 -2.15 11.80
N VAL A 36 -1.95 -3.01 10.84
CA VAL A 36 -0.79 -2.85 9.94
C VAL A 36 -1.06 -1.78 8.90
N LEU A 37 -2.25 -1.76 8.29
CA LEU A 37 -2.64 -0.76 7.29
C LEU A 37 -2.69 0.65 7.90
N GLU A 38 -3.26 0.79 9.09
CA GLU A 38 -3.24 2.04 9.84
C GLU A 38 -1.83 2.43 10.28
N SER A 39 -1.00 1.47 10.68
CA SER A 39 0.39 1.77 11.08
C SER A 39 1.24 2.23 9.90
N LEU A 40 1.03 1.66 8.71
CA LEU A 40 1.64 2.12 7.47
C LEU A 40 1.09 3.48 7.05
N ALA A 41 -0.22 3.71 7.21
CA ALA A 41 -0.84 5.00 6.94
C ALA A 41 -0.28 6.13 7.84
N ARG A 42 0.05 5.82 9.10
CA ARG A 42 0.70 6.75 10.04
C ARG A 42 2.20 6.94 9.78
N ARG A 43 2.84 6.00 9.08
CA ARG A 43 4.29 5.98 8.83
C ARG A 43 4.57 5.81 7.33
N PRO A 44 4.08 6.75 6.49
CA PRO A 44 4.09 6.58 5.04
C PRO A 44 5.50 6.61 4.43
N TRP A 45 6.52 7.00 5.19
CA TRP A 45 7.92 7.04 4.74
C TRP A 45 8.58 5.67 4.65
N VAL A 46 7.99 4.61 5.22
CA VAL A 46 8.51 3.23 5.06
C VAL A 46 8.24 2.71 3.65
N LEU A 47 7.22 3.24 2.97
CA LEU A 47 6.95 2.96 1.57
C LEU A 47 7.54 4.08 0.70
N ALA A 48 8.28 3.71 -0.34
CA ALA A 48 8.80 4.67 -1.31
C ALA A 48 7.64 5.50 -1.93
N PRO A 49 7.90 6.73 -2.42
CA PRO A 49 6.88 7.54 -3.09
C PRO A 49 6.18 6.80 -4.23
N ASP A 50 6.91 6.03 -5.01
CA ASP A 50 6.42 5.17 -6.10
C ASP A 50 6.27 3.70 -5.68
N GLY A 51 6.32 3.44 -4.37
CA GLY A 51 6.27 2.10 -3.82
C GLY A 51 4.87 1.51 -3.84
N VAL A 52 4.81 0.17 -3.85
CA VAL A 52 3.55 -0.59 -3.83
C VAL A 52 3.44 -1.49 -2.61
N LEU A 53 2.31 -1.41 -1.93
CA LEU A 53 1.90 -2.34 -0.88
C LEU A 53 0.91 -3.35 -1.46
N VAL A 54 1.26 -4.63 -1.39
CA VAL A 54 0.42 -5.74 -1.85
C VAL A 54 -0.14 -6.47 -0.63
N VAL A 55 -1.46 -6.47 -0.48
CA VAL A 55 -2.16 -7.11 0.64
C VAL A 55 -2.95 -8.30 0.13
N MET A 56 -2.67 -9.49 0.65
CA MET A 56 -3.48 -10.68 0.39
C MET A 56 -4.54 -10.85 1.47
N HIS A 57 -5.80 -10.94 1.07
CA HIS A 57 -6.94 -11.11 1.98
C HIS A 57 -7.99 -12.05 1.39
N HIS A 58 -8.80 -12.64 2.26
CA HIS A 58 -9.94 -13.45 1.83
C HIS A 58 -11.02 -12.58 1.17
N ALA A 59 -11.70 -13.09 0.14
CA ALA A 59 -12.72 -12.37 -0.62
C ALA A 59 -13.93 -11.91 0.23
N LYS A 60 -14.17 -12.58 1.36
CA LYS A 60 -15.21 -12.20 2.35
C LYS A 60 -14.82 -10.97 3.19
N ARG A 61 -13.54 -10.61 3.24
CA ARG A 61 -13.05 -9.41 3.93
C ARG A 61 -12.87 -8.31 2.90
N ALA A 62 -13.74 -7.31 2.94
CA ALA A 62 -13.54 -6.10 2.16
C ALA A 62 -12.51 -5.22 2.87
N LEU A 63 -11.44 -4.84 2.17
CA LEU A 63 -10.55 -3.76 2.61
C LEU A 63 -11.06 -2.44 2.06
N GLU A 64 -10.84 -1.36 2.81
CA GLU A 64 -11.21 -0.02 2.38
C GLU A 64 -10.36 0.42 1.18
N PRO A 65 -10.90 1.25 0.29
CA PRO A 65 -10.13 1.76 -0.85
C PRO A 65 -9.01 2.71 -0.42
N ARG A 66 -9.04 3.24 0.81
CA ARG A 66 -8.06 4.21 1.29
C ARG A 66 -7.76 4.04 2.78
N TYR A 67 -6.49 4.11 3.15
CA TYR A 67 -6.00 4.16 4.52
C TYR A 67 -4.98 5.31 4.64
N GLY A 68 -5.42 6.49 5.08
CA GLY A 68 -4.57 7.69 5.13
C GLY A 68 -4.01 8.07 3.75
N GLU A 69 -2.68 8.06 3.62
CA GLU A 69 -1.98 8.29 2.34
C GLU A 69 -1.92 7.03 1.45
N LEU A 70 -2.43 5.88 1.87
CA LEU A 70 -2.47 4.68 1.02
C LEU A 70 -3.79 4.62 0.25
N GLU A 71 -3.71 4.54 -1.07
CA GLU A 71 -4.89 4.40 -1.94
C GLU A 71 -4.80 3.10 -2.75
N ARG A 72 -5.88 2.32 -2.78
CA ARG A 72 -5.98 1.10 -3.58
C ARG A 72 -6.11 1.46 -5.05
N VAL A 73 -5.12 1.06 -5.85
CA VAL A 73 -5.09 1.29 -7.30
C VAL A 73 -5.52 0.07 -8.10
N ARG A 74 -5.39 -1.13 -7.52
CA ARG A 74 -5.71 -2.37 -8.22
C ARG A 74 -6.16 -3.45 -7.25
N GLN A 75 -7.03 -4.32 -7.73
CA GLN A 75 -7.44 -5.51 -7.02
C GLN A 75 -7.48 -6.70 -8.00
N VAL A 76 -6.96 -7.85 -7.59
CA VAL A 76 -6.94 -9.09 -8.37
C VAL A 76 -7.54 -10.20 -7.52
N ARG A 77 -8.64 -10.81 -8.00
CA ARG A 77 -9.27 -11.94 -7.33
C ARG A 77 -8.72 -13.26 -7.88
N GLN A 78 -8.27 -14.13 -6.98
CA GLN A 78 -7.78 -15.47 -7.26
C GLN A 78 -8.57 -16.47 -6.41
N GLY A 79 -9.68 -16.99 -6.96
CA GLY A 79 -10.59 -17.87 -6.23
C GLY A 79 -11.20 -17.20 -5.00
N GLU A 80 -10.83 -17.70 -3.82
CA GLU A 80 -11.26 -17.19 -2.51
C GLU A 80 -10.33 -16.10 -1.96
N ASN A 81 -9.17 -15.87 -2.58
CA ASN A 81 -8.23 -14.83 -2.20
C ASN A 81 -8.33 -13.62 -3.11
N VAL A 82 -7.94 -12.47 -2.55
CA VAL A 82 -7.91 -11.19 -3.22
C VAL A 82 -6.58 -10.52 -2.89
N LEU A 83 -5.87 -10.09 -3.93
CA LEU A 83 -4.70 -9.23 -3.82
C LEU A 83 -5.14 -7.80 -4.06
N SER A 84 -4.95 -6.94 -3.05
CA SER A 84 -5.17 -5.51 -3.15
C SER A 84 -3.83 -4.78 -3.22
N PHE A 85 -3.66 -3.92 -4.21
CA PHE A 85 -2.46 -3.13 -4.44
C PHE A 85 -2.74 -1.69 -4.01
N TYR A 86 -1.96 -1.18 -3.07
CA TYR A 86 -2.02 0.18 -2.58
C TYR A 86 -0.75 0.94 -2.95
N VAL A 87 -0.89 2.21 -3.30
CA VAL A 87 0.23 3.14 -3.51
C VAL A 87 0.11 4.31 -2.56
N ARG A 88 1.21 5.02 -2.35
CA ARG A 88 1.17 6.26 -1.61
C ARG A 88 0.58 7.37 -2.48
N ARG A 89 -0.59 7.87 -2.09
CA ARG A 89 -1.18 9.09 -2.60
C ARG A 89 -1.37 10.06 -1.43
N PRO A 90 -0.52 11.10 -1.31
CA PRO A 90 -0.69 12.09 -0.26
C PRO A 90 -2.10 12.65 -0.30
N LEU A 91 -2.68 12.90 0.88
CA LEU A 91 -3.94 13.62 0.96
C LEU A 91 -3.72 14.99 0.30
N PRO A 92 -4.66 15.48 -0.54
CA PRO A 92 -4.57 16.85 -1.00
C PRO A 92 -4.55 17.72 0.24
N THR A 93 -3.39 18.29 0.54
CA THR A 93 -3.24 19.26 1.63
C THR A 93 -4.20 20.40 1.29
N PRO A 94 -5.05 20.88 2.22
CA PRO A 94 -5.72 22.15 1.98
C PRO A 94 -4.64 23.17 1.66
N GLU A 95 -4.74 23.72 0.47
CA GLU A 95 -3.68 24.34 -0.30
C GLU A 95 -2.90 25.37 0.54
N ARG A 96 -1.57 25.25 0.58
CA ARG A 96 -0.75 26.45 0.57
C ARG A 96 -0.50 26.78 -0.89
N CYS A 97 -0.98 27.95 -1.30
CA CYS A 97 -0.70 28.57 -2.59
C CYS A 97 0.81 28.51 -2.88
N GLY A 98 1.21 27.73 -3.89
CA GLY A 98 2.60 27.63 -4.32
C GLY A 98 2.94 26.29 -4.99
N GLU A 99 2.94 26.31 -6.33
CA GLU A 99 3.72 25.44 -7.23
C GLU A 99 3.31 23.95 -7.29
N ALA A 100 2.32 23.66 -8.15
CA ALA A 100 2.03 22.32 -8.64
C ALA A 100 3.04 21.95 -9.74
N GLU A 101 4.01 21.07 -9.43
CA GLU A 101 4.76 20.34 -10.46
C GLU A 101 3.92 19.11 -10.84
N GLU A 102 3.23 19.21 -11.98
CA GLU A 102 2.62 18.08 -12.67
C GLU A 102 3.70 17.03 -12.97
N ARG A 103 3.66 15.90 -12.28
CA ARG A 103 4.34 14.68 -12.71
C ARG A 103 3.28 13.64 -13.01
N GLU A 104 2.99 13.47 -14.30
CA GLU A 104 2.25 12.33 -14.81
C GLU A 104 3.06 11.05 -14.53
N PRO A 105 2.53 10.06 -13.78
CA PRO A 105 3.19 8.76 -13.72
C PRO A 105 2.95 8.05 -15.06
N ALA A 106 4.01 7.92 -15.86
CA ALA A 106 4.01 7.19 -17.11
C ALA A 106 3.85 5.68 -16.84
N PHE A 107 2.61 5.18 -16.79
CA PHE A 107 2.31 3.76 -16.91
C PHE A 107 2.22 3.41 -18.40
N ALA A 108 3.33 2.97 -18.99
CA ALA A 108 3.34 2.39 -20.33
C ALA A 108 2.68 1.00 -20.29
N LEU A 109 1.42 0.94 -20.71
CA LEU A 109 0.70 -0.31 -20.92
C LEU A 109 1.16 -0.91 -22.27
N VAL A 110 2.11 -1.86 -22.25
CA VAL A 110 2.36 -2.71 -23.43
C VAL A 110 1.24 -3.74 -23.49
N GLY A 111 0.17 -3.38 -24.22
CA GLY A 111 -0.84 -4.32 -24.67
C GLY A 111 -0.30 -5.08 -25.87
N SER A 112 0.00 -6.37 -25.71
CA SER A 112 0.21 -7.25 -26.86
C SER A 112 -1.16 -7.59 -27.44
N ALA A 113 -1.49 -6.97 -28.57
CA ALA A 113 -2.44 -7.55 -29.50
C ALA A 113 -1.85 -8.86 -30.03
N VAL A 114 -2.62 -9.94 -29.98
CA VAL A 114 -2.41 -11.11 -30.83
C VAL A 114 -3.77 -11.47 -31.43
N GLU A 115 -3.72 -11.63 -32.75
CA GLU A 115 -4.81 -11.90 -33.71
C GLU A 115 -5.70 -13.10 -33.37
#